data_AF-Q8LKY2-F1
#
_entry.id   AF-Q8LKY2-F1
#
_cell.length_a   1.000
_cell.length_b   1.000
_cell.length_c   1.000
_cell.angle_alpha   90.00
_cell.angle_beta   90.00
_cell.angle_gamma   90.00
#
_symmetry.space_group_name_H-M   'P 1'
#
loop_
_entity.id
_entity.type
_entity.pdbx_description
1 polymer ?
#
loop_
_entity_poly.entity_id
_entity_poly.type
_entity_poly.pdbx_seq_one_letter_code
_entity_poly.pdbx_strand_id
1 'polypeptide(L)'
;PPWLCMKRKYIQMSMLIQGPTQPGNNINMYLELLKEELETLWAEEGVDTWDAVSEEYFPLRAALITTVQDYLGYGYISCQVRHGHGACVRC
;
A
#
# COMPACT_ATOMS: atom_id res chain seq x y z
N PRO A 1 14.25 12.95 4.59
CA PRO A 1 14.27 13.29 3.14
C PRO A 1 14.12 12.01 2.29
N PRO A 2 13.60 12.08 1.06
CA PRO A 2 13.02 10.92 0.36
C PRO A 2 13.99 9.75 0.16
N TRP A 3 15.29 10.01 -0.03
CA TRP A 3 16.31 8.99 -0.25
C TRP A 3 16.53 8.05 0.95
N LEU A 4 16.19 8.50 2.17
CA LEU A 4 16.30 7.69 3.39
C LEU A 4 15.18 6.64 3.45
N CYS A 5 13.97 6.97 2.99
CA CYS A 5 12.81 6.08 2.94
C CYS A 5 12.86 5.09 1.76
N MET A 6 13.56 5.46 0.68
CA MET A 6 13.72 4.62 -0.52
C MET A 6 14.85 3.57 -0.40
N LYS A 7 15.47 3.40 0.79
CA LYS A 7 16.42 2.31 0.97
C LYS A 7 15.66 0.98 0.89
N ARG A 8 16.24 0.00 0.18
CA ARG A 8 15.64 -1.33 -0.01
C ARG A 8 15.15 -1.99 1.28
N LYS A 9 15.79 -1.71 2.42
CA LYS A 9 15.39 -2.22 3.75
C LYS A 9 14.06 -1.63 4.30
N TYR A 10 13.59 -0.52 3.75
CA TYR A 10 12.35 0.15 4.14
C TYR A 10 11.24 0.03 3.07
N ILE A 11 11.53 -0.64 1.96
CA ILE A 11 10.55 -0.98 0.94
C ILE A 11 9.98 -2.34 1.29
N GLN A 12 8.84 -2.38 1.98
CA GLN A 12 8.05 -3.59 2.11
C GLN A 12 7.20 -3.77 0.85
N MET A 13 7.42 -4.85 0.11
CA MET A 13 6.52 -5.28 -0.95
C MET A 13 5.34 -6.01 -0.32
N SER A 14 4.18 -5.36 -0.22
CA SER A 14 2.91 -6.06 -0.06
C SER A 14 2.57 -6.76 -1.37
N MET A 15 3.05 -8.00 -1.53
CA MET A 15 2.83 -8.79 -2.74
C MET A 15 1.38 -9.29 -2.80
N LEU A 16 0.51 -8.55 -3.49
CA LEU A 16 -0.84 -9.00 -3.83
C LEU A 16 -0.72 -9.93 -5.06
N ILE A 17 -0.45 -11.22 -4.82
CA ILE A 17 -0.41 -12.22 -5.90
C ILE A 17 -1.84 -12.48 -6.36
N GLN A 18 -2.26 -11.80 -7.42
CA GLN A 18 -3.51 -12.11 -8.08
C GLN A 18 -3.28 -13.32 -8.98
N GLY A 19 -3.87 -14.47 -8.60
CA GLY A 19 -3.87 -15.69 -9.39
C GLY A 19 -4.65 -15.53 -10.71
N PRO A 20 -4.71 -16.58 -11.56
CA PRO A 20 -5.33 -16.52 -12.89
C PRO A 20 -6.80 -16.08 -12.89
N THR A 21 -7.50 -16.24 -11.77
CA THR A 21 -8.79 -15.60 -11.48
C THR A 21 -8.55 -14.31 -10.71
N GLN A 22 -8.12 -13.27 -11.41
CA GLN A 22 -7.98 -11.93 -10.86
C GLN A 22 -9.37 -11.44 -10.43
N PRO A 23 -9.60 -11.07 -9.16
CA PRO A 23 -10.83 -10.40 -8.76
C PRO A 23 -10.73 -8.94 -9.24
N GLY A 24 -10.84 -8.72 -10.56
CA GLY A 24 -10.52 -7.44 -11.20
C GLY A 24 -11.16 -6.24 -10.51
N ASN A 25 -12.43 -6.35 -10.08
CA ASN A 25 -13.17 -5.24 -9.49
C ASN A 25 -13.08 -5.11 -7.96
N ASN A 26 -12.58 -6.11 -7.23
CA ASN A 26 -12.66 -6.11 -5.76
C ASN A 26 -11.39 -5.59 -5.08
N ILE A 27 -10.43 -5.05 -5.85
CA ILE A 27 -9.24 -4.40 -5.28
C ILE A 27 -9.60 -3.27 -4.29
N ASN A 28 -10.74 -2.62 -4.51
CA ASN A 28 -11.28 -1.59 -3.63
C ASN A 28 -11.52 -2.11 -2.20
N MET A 29 -11.89 -3.39 -2.04
CA MET A 29 -12.05 -4.00 -0.71
C MET A 29 -10.72 -4.11 0.03
N TYR A 30 -9.64 -4.44 -0.68
CA TYR A 30 -8.31 -4.49 -0.10
C TYR A 30 -7.76 -3.10 0.22
N LEU A 31 -8.12 -2.09 -0.58
CA LEU A 31 -7.74 -0.71 -0.31
C LEU A 31 -8.46 -0.14 0.92
N GLU A 32 -9.73 -0.52 1.16
CA GLU A 32 -10.44 -0.13 2.38
C GLU A 32 -9.79 -0.76 3.61
N LEU A 33 -9.47 -2.07 3.56
CA LEU A 33 -8.74 -2.75 4.64
C LEU A 33 -7.37 -2.08 4.90
N LEU A 34 -6.63 -1.77 3.84
CA LEU A 34 -5.33 -1.09 3.95
C LEU A 34 -5.48 0.30 4.58
N LYS A 35 -6.56 1.03 4.25
CA LYS A 35 -6.85 2.34 4.84
C LYS A 35 -7.15 2.20 6.34
N GLU A 36 -7.98 1.25 6.75
CA GLU A 36 -8.29 0.98 8.16
C GLU A 36 -7.02 0.63 8.97
N GLU A 37 -6.13 -0.20 8.40
CA GLU A 37 -4.85 -0.54 9.02
C GLU A 37 -3.93 0.67 9.16
N LEU A 38 -3.83 1.51 8.12
CA LEU A 38 -3.02 2.72 8.15
C LEU A 38 -3.57 3.77 9.12
N GLU A 39 -4.89 3.91 9.23
CA GLU A 39 -5.52 4.78 10.22
C GLU A 39 -5.19 4.33 11.65
N THR A 40 -5.25 3.02 11.90
CA THR A 40 -4.86 2.43 13.18
C THR A 40 -3.39 2.70 13.50
N LEU A 41 -2.50 2.50 12.52
CA LEU A 41 -1.06 2.75 12.66
C LEU A 41 -0.72 4.23 12.81
N TRP A 42 -1.54 5.15 12.30
CA TRP A 42 -1.27 6.60 12.36
C TRP A 42 -1.89 7.29 13.58
N ALA A 43 -2.74 6.59 14.35
CA ALA A 43 -3.36 7.10 15.55
C ALA A 43 -2.34 7.67 16.56
N GLU A 44 -2.78 8.59 17.43
CA GLU A 44 -1.90 9.22 18.44
C GLU A 44 -1.27 8.22 19.40
N GLU A 45 -1.86 7.05 19.60
CA GLU A 45 -1.29 6.03 20.48
C GLU A 45 -0.33 5.08 19.72
N GLY A 46 -0.46 4.99 18.40
CA GLY A 46 0.22 3.98 17.58
C GLY A 46 -0.24 2.56 17.92
N VAL A 47 0.52 1.56 17.45
CA VAL A 47 0.27 0.14 17.76
C VAL A 47 1.44 -0.44 18.52
N ASP A 48 1.16 -1.07 19.66
CA ASP A 48 2.19 -1.70 20.48
C ASP A 48 2.85 -2.86 19.73
N THR A 49 4.15 -2.73 19.43
CA THR A 49 4.89 -3.65 18.56
C THR A 49 6.19 -4.06 19.22
N TRP A 50 6.49 -5.36 19.17
CA TRP A 50 7.73 -5.92 19.70
C TRP A 50 8.90 -5.66 18.75
N ASP A 51 9.94 -4.97 19.22
CA ASP A 51 11.22 -4.86 18.50
C ASP A 51 12.16 -5.99 18.93
N ALA A 52 12.47 -6.89 18.00
CA ALA A 52 13.38 -8.01 18.25
C ALA A 52 14.84 -7.59 18.44
N VAL A 53 15.22 -6.35 18.06
CA VAL A 53 16.59 -5.85 18.20
C VAL A 53 16.82 -5.23 19.58
N SER A 54 15.88 -4.44 20.07
CA SER A 54 15.95 -3.84 21.41
C SER A 54 15.36 -4.74 22.51
N GLU A 55 14.63 -5.79 22.14
CA GLU A 55 13.87 -6.66 23.06
C GLU A 55 12.87 -5.88 23.93
N GLU A 56 12.27 -4.83 23.36
CA GLU A 56 11.31 -3.97 24.04
C GLU A 56 10.07 -3.70 23.15
N TYR A 57 8.96 -3.38 23.82
CA TYR A 57 7.76 -2.90 23.16
C TYR A 57 7.87 -1.41 22.86
N PHE A 58 7.46 -1.00 21.67
CA PHE A 58 7.39 0.41 21.29
C PHE A 58 6.11 0.72 20.51
N PRO A 59 5.59 1.96 20.62
CA PRO A 59 4.45 2.39 19.82
C PRO A 59 4.88 2.59 18.36
N LEU A 60 4.54 1.63 17.49
CA LEU A 60 4.80 1.72 16.06
C LEU A 60 3.79 2.67 15.42
N ARG A 61 4.31 3.60 14.61
CA ARG A 61 3.51 4.38 13.68
C ARG A 61 4.04 4.26 12.27
N ALA A 62 3.14 4.15 11.31
CA ALA A 62 3.47 4.01 9.90
C ALA A 62 2.59 4.90 9.04
N ALA A 63 3.15 5.38 7.93
CA ALA A 63 2.43 6.16 6.94
C ALA A 63 2.82 5.71 5.52
N LEU A 64 1.83 5.63 4.64
CA LEU A 64 2.03 5.37 3.22
C LEU A 64 2.26 6.68 2.48
N ILE A 65 3.49 6.92 2.02
CA ILE A 65 3.85 8.17 1.31
C ILE A 65 3.64 8.03 -0.20
N THR A 66 4.00 6.87 -0.77
CA THR A 66 3.90 6.64 -2.22
C THR A 66 3.77 5.14 -2.50
N THR A 67 3.12 4.80 -3.62
CA THR A 67 3.04 3.44 -4.16
C THR A 67 3.68 3.40 -5.54
N VAL A 68 4.41 2.33 -5.84
CA VAL A 68 4.93 2.07 -7.18
C VAL A 68 4.09 0.95 -7.76
N GLN A 69 3.38 1.25 -8.84
CA GLN A 69 2.44 0.34 -9.49
C GLN A 69 2.83 0.18 -10.95
N ASP A 70 2.58 -0.99 -11.51
CA ASP A 70 2.67 -1.18 -12.96
C ASP A 70 1.50 -0.48 -13.66
N TYR A 71 1.53 -0.47 -15.00
CA TYR A 71 0.56 0.29 -15.79
C TYR A 71 -0.88 -0.15 -15.57
N LEU A 72 -1.10 -1.46 -15.34
CA LEU A 72 -2.41 -2.06 -15.10
C LEU A 72 -2.87 -1.78 -13.66
N GLY A 73 -2.01 -1.99 -12.67
CA GLY A 73 -2.26 -1.69 -11.26
C GLY A 73 -2.61 -0.21 -11.03
N TYR A 74 -2.00 0.70 -11.78
CA TYR A 74 -2.36 2.12 -11.72
C TYR A 74 -3.83 2.37 -12.07
N GLY A 75 -4.40 1.68 -13.06
CA GLY A 75 -5.82 1.86 -13.43
C GLY A 75 -6.77 1.48 -12.30
N TYR A 76 -6.44 0.42 -11.57
CA TYR A 76 -7.21 -0.04 -10.43
C TYR A 76 -7.16 0.93 -9.24
N ILE A 77 -6.00 1.54 -8.97
CA ILE A 77 -5.83 2.44 -7.81
C ILE A 77 -6.28 3.86 -8.10
N SER A 78 -6.09 4.35 -9.34
CA SER A 78 -6.52 5.68 -9.76
C SER A 78 -8.00 5.74 -10.16
N CYS A 79 -8.71 4.59 -10.12
CA CYS A 79 -10.05 4.43 -10.68
C CYS A 79 -10.16 4.93 -12.13
N GLN A 80 -9.06 4.89 -12.90
CA GLN A 80 -9.03 5.32 -14.30
C GLN A 80 -9.32 4.16 -15.23
N VAL A 81 -10.06 4.45 -16.31
CA VAL A 81 -10.27 3.51 -17.40
C VAL A 81 -8.96 3.31 -18.15
N ARG A 82 -8.34 2.15 -17.98
CA ARG A 82 -7.08 1.76 -18.64
C ARG A 82 -7.23 0.61 -19.64
N HIS A 83 -8.45 0.10 -19.81
CA HIS A 83 -8.80 -0.95 -20.76
C HIS A 83 -9.91 -0.49 -21.73
N GLY A 84 -9.86 -1.00 -22.97
CA GLY A 84 -10.86 -0.70 -24.00
C GLY A 84 -10.60 0.58 -24.80
N HIS A 85 -11.53 0.92 -25.69
CA HIS A 85 -11.39 2.00 -26.68
C HIS A 85 -11.27 3.42 -26.07
N GLY A 86 -11.59 3.59 -24.78
CA GLY A 86 -11.48 4.85 -24.03
C GLY A 86 -10.35 4.88 -23.00
N ALA A 87 -9.37 3.97 -23.10
CA ALA A 87 -8.26 3.92 -22.15
C ALA A 87 -7.40 5.20 -22.23
N CYS A 88 -7.31 5.94 -21.12
CA CYS A 88 -6.53 7.18 -21.03
C CYS A 88 -5.49 7.06 -19.92
N VAL A 89 -4.23 7.33 -20.26
CA VAL A 89 -3.08 7.17 -19.34
C VAL A 89 -2.92 8.36 -18.41
N ARG A 90 -3.32 9.53 -18.92
CA ARG A 90 -3.05 10.82 -18.34
C ARG A 90 -4.19 11.74 -18.75
N CYS A 91 -5.26 11.65 -17.96
CA CYS A 91 -6.31 12.64 -17.84
C CYS A 91 -6.13 13.22 -16.42
#